data_AF-A0A670Z9V2-F1
#
_entry.id   AF-A0A670Z9V2-F1
#
_cell.length_a   1.000
_cell.length_b   1.000
_cell.length_c   1.000
_cell.angle_alpha   90.00
_cell.angle_beta   90.00
_cell.angle_gamma   90.00
#
_symmetry.space_group_name_H-M   'P 1'
#
loop_
_entity.id
_entity.type
_entity.pdbx_description
1 polymer ?
#
loop_
_entity_poly.entity_id
_entity_poly.type
_entity_poly.pdbx_seq_one_letter_code
_entity_poly.pdbx_strand_id
1 'polypeptide(L)'
;MITKLLYFYAELEKILENENIRKQEAVIQNKWVRRNTSNELVFPAEDTAKYTFFQKIVMAAQNWFTLFGWSKGPNPISIPYSLRRDICKIQMTSSDEKLKLNLGKDTKTIYDMLIHLSGQLLPGISSSQVLPFDPIQRVVQLHWQHSTMITFLKSQGASLSHIMPQFLLDFEDYTIWSHLQLMLKVIYLKQYSLLFQILILQRVSVLEDTSQTNAKDAEHLPKLSIDPLSSNIYSSSEIILLIWMSRHFEKTRKIVWKNCKKGDIPPKRWIVNFDGDLHDGLVLAAQVASYCPYLVRKIFKPF
;
A
#
# COMPACT_ATOMS: atom_id res chain seq x y z
N MET A 1 -12.81 -5.83 15.00
CA MET A 1 -11.87 -5.48 13.91
C MET A 1 -10.70 -4.66 14.44
N ILE A 2 -10.94 -3.58 15.18
CA ILE A 2 -9.93 -2.74 15.86
C ILE A 2 -9.06 -3.52 16.87
N THR A 3 -9.67 -4.44 17.63
CA THR A 3 -8.94 -5.28 18.61
C THR A 3 -7.94 -6.25 17.96
N LYS A 4 -8.24 -6.73 16.75
CA LYS A 4 -7.29 -7.54 15.97
C LYS A 4 -6.14 -6.67 15.47
N LEU A 5 -6.43 -5.46 14.97
CA LEU A 5 -5.41 -4.50 14.54
C LEU A 5 -4.44 -4.13 15.67
N LEU A 6 -4.93 -3.92 16.89
CA LEU A 6 -4.12 -3.59 18.07
C LEU A 6 -3.25 -4.77 18.54
N TYR A 7 -3.79 -5.99 18.54
CA TYR A 7 -3.03 -7.20 18.89
C TYR A 7 -1.88 -7.44 17.90
N PHE A 8 -2.15 -7.30 16.60
CA PHE A 8 -1.12 -7.39 15.58
C PHE A 8 -0.07 -6.28 15.68
N TYR A 9 -0.46 -5.06 16.06
CA TYR A 9 0.49 -3.96 16.27
C TYR A 9 1.48 -4.26 17.41
N ALA A 10 0.99 -4.75 18.55
CA ALA A 10 1.83 -5.10 19.70
C ALA A 10 2.78 -6.28 19.42
N GLU A 11 2.35 -7.24 18.60
CA GLU A 11 3.20 -8.37 18.19
C GLU A 11 4.25 -7.96 17.15
N LEU A 12 4.00 -6.87 16.41
CA LEU A 12 4.90 -6.32 15.40
C LEU A 12 5.88 -5.28 15.96
N GLU A 13 5.54 -4.55 17.02
CA GLU A 13 6.51 -3.73 17.78
C GLU A 13 7.70 -4.59 18.22
N LYS A 14 7.42 -5.82 18.68
CA LYS A 14 8.43 -6.83 19.02
C LYS A 14 9.25 -7.33 17.84
N ILE A 15 8.68 -7.37 16.64
CA ILE A 15 9.37 -7.79 15.41
C ILE A 15 10.22 -6.65 14.85
N LEU A 16 9.74 -5.40 14.95
CA LEU A 16 10.43 -4.20 14.45
C LEU A 16 11.59 -3.79 15.36
N GLU A 17 11.49 -4.01 16.68
CA GLU A 17 12.62 -3.87 17.61
C GLU A 17 13.78 -4.84 17.27
N ASN A 18 13.48 -5.99 16.64
CA ASN A 18 14.45 -7.00 16.27
C ASN A 18 15.13 -6.76 14.90
N GLU A 19 14.59 -5.87 14.06
CA GLU A 19 15.19 -5.52 12.76
C GLU A 19 15.42 -4.01 12.60
N ASN A 20 16.44 -3.51 13.31
CA ASN A 20 17.30 -2.38 12.94
C ASN A 20 16.65 -1.23 12.14
N ILE A 21 15.87 -0.42 12.85
CA ILE A 21 15.19 0.83 12.46
C ILE A 21 16.08 1.79 11.63
N ARG A 22 17.41 1.74 11.77
CA ARG A 22 18.36 2.62 11.07
C ARG A 22 18.46 2.38 9.55
N LYS A 23 18.15 1.17 9.06
CA LYS A 23 18.26 0.88 7.61
C LYS A 23 17.04 1.36 6.82
N GLN A 24 15.86 1.41 7.43
CA GLN A 24 14.62 1.81 6.74
C GLN A 24 14.44 3.33 6.65
N GLU A 25 14.91 4.09 7.65
CA GLU A 25 14.93 5.56 7.60
C GLU A 25 15.70 6.08 6.39
N ALA A 26 16.88 5.50 6.10
CA ALA A 26 17.69 5.85 4.94
C ALA A 26 17.00 5.52 3.61
N VAL A 27 16.28 4.39 3.52
CA VAL A 27 15.56 3.99 2.30
C VAL A 27 14.34 4.87 2.05
N ILE A 28 13.61 5.24 3.11
CA ILE A 28 12.44 6.12 3.02
C ILE A 28 12.87 7.55 2.63
N GLN A 29 13.93 8.10 3.26
CA GLN A 29 14.48 9.41 2.87
C GLN A 29 14.97 9.41 1.42
N ASN A 30 15.72 8.39 1.00
CA ASN A 30 16.22 8.30 -0.38
C ASN A 30 15.08 8.16 -1.41
N LYS A 31 13.99 7.47 -1.06
CA LYS A 31 12.80 7.33 -1.92
C LYS A 31 11.92 8.58 -1.93
N TRP A 32 12.06 9.47 -0.93
CA TRP A 32 11.43 10.79 -0.87
C TRP A 32 12.20 11.80 -1.73
N VAL A 33 13.52 11.88 -1.55
CA VAL A 33 14.42 12.75 -2.33
C VAL A 33 14.30 12.45 -3.83
N ARG A 34 14.21 11.17 -4.22
CA ARG A 34 14.13 10.77 -5.64
C ARG A 34 12.76 10.99 -6.29
N ARG A 35 11.68 11.26 -5.53
CA ARG A 35 10.33 11.54 -6.07
C ARG A 35 10.04 13.04 -6.22
N ASN A 36 10.70 13.89 -5.44
CA ASN A 36 10.50 15.34 -5.48
C ASN A 36 11.32 16.05 -6.58
N THR A 37 12.16 15.31 -7.31
CA THR A 37 12.90 15.86 -8.46
C THR A 37 12.05 15.94 -9.74
N SER A 38 10.83 15.41 -9.74
CA SER A 38 9.89 15.54 -10.86
C SER A 38 8.58 16.22 -10.41
N ASN A 39 8.45 17.49 -10.80
CA ASN A 39 7.27 18.36 -10.84
C ASN A 39 6.98 19.28 -9.62
N GLU A 40 7.50 20.51 -9.70
CA GLU A 40 6.84 21.81 -9.43
C GLU A 40 5.85 21.98 -8.24
N LEU A 41 6.12 21.42 -7.06
CA LEU A 41 5.33 21.73 -5.84
C LEU A 41 6.19 22.03 -4.61
N VAL A 42 7.31 22.74 -4.80
CA VAL A 42 8.16 23.19 -3.70
C VAL A 42 7.77 24.63 -3.33
N PHE A 43 7.58 24.90 -2.04
CA PHE A 43 7.35 26.26 -1.54
C PHE A 43 8.54 27.15 -1.98
N PRO A 44 8.30 28.35 -2.53
CA PRO A 44 9.39 29.17 -3.06
C PRO A 44 10.39 29.55 -1.96
N ALA A 45 11.67 29.66 -2.34
CA ALA A 45 12.73 30.07 -1.44
C ALA A 45 12.48 31.49 -0.88
N GLU A 46 12.86 31.72 0.39
CA GLU A 46 12.48 32.90 1.19
C GLU A 46 12.88 34.24 0.60
N ASP A 47 13.91 34.25 -0.25
CA ASP A 47 14.49 35.41 -0.92
C ASP A 47 13.82 35.76 -2.26
N THR A 48 12.84 34.97 -2.70
CA THR A 48 12.18 35.18 -4.00
C THR A 48 10.96 36.09 -3.90
N ALA A 49 10.70 36.88 -4.95
CA ALA A 49 9.47 37.68 -5.06
C ALA A 49 8.19 36.84 -4.93
N LYS A 50 8.25 35.57 -5.34
CA LYS A 50 7.16 34.59 -5.17
C LYS A 50 6.88 34.34 -3.68
N TYR A 51 7.91 34.14 -2.86
CA TYR A 51 7.74 33.95 -1.42
C TYR A 51 7.08 35.16 -0.76
N THR A 52 7.55 36.38 -1.05
CA THR A 52 6.93 37.61 -0.51
C THR A 52 5.45 37.72 -0.89
N PHE A 53 5.09 37.32 -2.12
CA PHE A 53 3.70 37.27 -2.56
C PHE A 53 2.87 36.25 -1.77
N PHE A 54 3.36 35.02 -1.60
CA PHE A 54 2.66 34.01 -0.79
C PHE A 54 2.51 34.44 0.67
N GLN A 55 3.53 35.08 1.26
CA GLN A 55 3.44 35.62 2.62
C GLN A 55 2.32 36.65 2.75
N LYS A 56 2.15 37.56 1.76
CA LYS A 56 1.03 38.50 1.74
C LYS A 56 -0.33 37.81 1.65
N ILE A 57 -0.45 36.76 0.83
CA ILE A 57 -1.69 35.96 0.74
C ILE A 57 -1.99 35.27 2.07
N VAL A 58 -1.00 34.60 2.66
CA VAL A 58 -1.15 33.88 3.92
C VAL A 58 -1.55 34.85 5.03
N MET A 59 -0.89 36.01 5.12
CA MET A 59 -1.22 37.06 6.08
C MET A 59 -2.64 37.62 5.87
N ALA A 60 -3.04 37.88 4.63
CA ALA A 60 -4.40 38.35 4.33
C ALA A 60 -5.46 37.30 4.71
N ALA A 61 -5.21 36.02 4.40
CA ALA A 61 -6.11 34.92 4.75
C ALA A 61 -6.20 34.75 6.27
N GLN A 62 -5.06 34.76 6.98
CA GLN A 62 -5.02 34.69 8.44
C GLN A 62 -5.80 35.84 9.07
N ASN A 63 -5.58 37.08 8.63
CA ASN A 63 -6.30 38.24 9.15
C ASN A 63 -7.81 38.12 8.92
N TRP A 64 -8.23 37.68 7.73
CA TRP A 64 -9.64 37.51 7.42
C TRP A 64 -10.29 36.44 8.30
N PHE A 65 -9.69 35.25 8.40
CA PHE A 65 -10.20 34.20 9.28
C PHE A 65 -10.18 34.63 10.75
N THR A 66 -9.15 35.34 11.18
CA THR A 66 -9.08 35.83 12.55
C THR A 66 -10.21 36.80 12.88
N LEU A 67 -10.61 37.66 11.95
CA LEU A 67 -11.67 38.64 12.19
C LEU A 67 -13.08 38.05 11.99
N PHE A 68 -13.25 37.16 11.01
CA PHE A 68 -14.57 36.76 10.51
C PHE A 68 -14.85 35.25 10.59
N GLY A 69 -13.87 34.44 11.01
CA GLY A 69 -14.01 32.99 11.01
C GLY A 69 -14.91 32.45 12.13
N TRP A 70 -15.14 33.19 13.22
CA TRP A 70 -15.87 32.68 14.39
C TRP A 70 -17.00 33.59 14.84
N SER A 71 -18.13 32.97 15.21
CA SER A 71 -19.33 33.66 15.68
C SER A 71 -19.16 34.45 16.98
N LYS A 72 -18.20 34.05 17.82
CA LYS A 72 -17.90 34.68 19.12
C LYS A 72 -16.80 35.75 19.01
N GLY A 73 -16.73 36.44 17.88
CA GLY A 73 -15.73 37.47 17.61
C GLY A 73 -14.33 36.92 17.31
N PRO A 74 -13.33 37.82 17.21
CA PRO A 74 -12.03 37.48 16.65
C PRO A 74 -11.32 36.32 17.32
N ASN A 75 -10.58 35.52 16.54
CA ASN A 75 -9.80 34.37 17.00
C ASN A 75 -8.47 34.29 16.24
N PRO A 76 -7.33 34.63 16.87
CA PRO A 76 -6.02 34.55 16.21
C PRO A 76 -5.72 33.14 15.70
N ILE A 77 -5.30 33.01 14.43
CA ILE A 77 -4.88 31.73 13.85
C ILE A 77 -3.54 31.80 13.14
N SER A 78 -2.82 30.68 13.17
CA SER A 78 -1.59 30.47 12.42
C SER A 78 -1.79 29.41 11.34
N ILE A 79 -1.53 29.74 10.07
CA ILE A 79 -1.60 28.75 8.97
C ILE A 79 -0.18 28.23 8.70
N PRO A 80 0.07 26.90 8.71
CA PRO A 80 -0.89 25.81 8.84
C PRO A 80 -1.15 25.34 10.29
N TYR A 81 -0.41 25.84 11.27
CA TYR A 81 -0.32 25.26 12.61
C TYR A 81 -1.67 25.14 13.35
N SER A 82 -2.46 26.20 13.42
CA SER A 82 -3.80 26.20 14.02
C SER A 82 -4.76 25.26 13.29
N LEU A 83 -4.68 25.16 11.96
CA LEU A 83 -5.52 24.24 11.19
C LEU A 83 -5.20 22.77 11.48
N ARG A 84 -3.95 22.46 11.88
CA ARG A 84 -3.51 21.10 12.24
C ARG A 84 -3.77 20.76 13.70
N ARG A 85 -3.72 21.73 14.61
CA ARG A 85 -3.84 21.47 16.06
C ARG A 85 -5.22 21.73 16.61
N ASP A 86 -5.96 22.70 16.08
CA ASP A 86 -7.23 23.15 16.63
C ASP A 86 -8.42 22.36 16.05
N ILE A 87 -8.22 21.05 15.85
CA ILE A 87 -9.19 20.13 15.25
C ILE A 87 -10.17 19.61 16.31
N CYS A 88 -9.69 19.30 17.51
CA CYS A 88 -10.48 18.67 18.57
C CYS A 88 -9.96 19.01 19.98
N LYS A 89 -10.81 18.80 20.99
CA LYS A 89 -10.42 18.90 22.40
C LYS A 89 -9.75 17.59 22.82
N ILE A 90 -8.49 17.63 23.24
CA ILE A 90 -7.78 16.43 23.73
C ILE A 90 -8.34 16.06 25.11
N GLN A 91 -8.72 14.79 25.32
CA GLN A 91 -8.99 14.27 26.68
C GLN A 91 -7.65 13.97 27.36
N MET A 92 -7.25 14.80 28.33
CA MET A 92 -6.29 14.39 29.35
C MET A 92 -7.04 13.67 30.46
N THR A 93 -6.96 12.35 30.52
CA THR A 93 -7.28 11.59 31.74
C THR A 93 -6.04 11.50 32.61
N SER A 94 -5.50 12.65 33.04
CA SER A 94 -4.66 12.67 34.23
C SER A 94 -5.55 12.99 35.43
N SER A 95 -5.24 12.39 36.58
CA SER A 95 -5.89 12.59 37.87
C SER A 95 -5.69 13.99 38.47
N ASP A 96 -5.33 14.99 37.65
CA ASP A 96 -5.14 16.37 38.08
C ASP A 96 -6.36 17.21 37.71
N GLU A 97 -7.33 17.26 38.62
CA GLU A 97 -8.54 18.10 38.50
C GLU A 97 -8.23 19.59 38.37
N LYS A 98 -7.03 20.05 38.73
CA LYS A 98 -6.60 21.45 38.61
C LYS A 98 -6.37 21.94 37.18
N LEU A 99 -6.13 21.05 36.20
CA LEU A 99 -5.93 21.45 34.79
C LEU A 99 -7.21 21.36 33.95
N LYS A 100 -8.29 20.76 34.47
CA LYS A 100 -9.56 20.57 33.75
C LYS A 100 -10.39 21.85 33.56
N LEU A 101 -10.18 22.89 34.36
CA LEU A 101 -11.18 23.95 34.51
C LEU A 101 -11.05 25.12 33.51
N ASN A 102 -9.98 25.24 32.73
CA ASN A 102 -9.79 26.41 31.85
C ASN A 102 -9.69 26.12 30.34
N LEU A 103 -9.50 24.87 29.89
CA LEU A 103 -9.30 24.56 28.46
C LEU A 103 -10.59 24.10 27.74
N GLY A 104 -11.62 23.73 28.50
CA GLY A 104 -12.83 23.08 27.96
C GLY A 104 -13.94 24.01 27.47
N LYS A 105 -14.03 25.26 27.94
CA LYS A 105 -15.19 26.13 27.66
C LYS A 105 -15.05 27.02 26.43
N ASP A 106 -13.83 27.39 26.02
CA ASP A 106 -13.60 28.40 24.97
C ASP A 106 -12.68 27.95 23.81
N THR A 107 -12.34 26.66 23.71
CA THR A 107 -11.57 26.14 22.57
C THR A 107 -12.42 26.16 21.30
N LYS A 108 -12.15 27.18 20.47
CA LYS A 108 -12.73 27.43 19.15
C LYS A 108 -12.03 26.54 18.11
N THR A 109 -12.73 25.55 17.56
CA THR A 109 -12.16 24.61 16.58
C THR A 109 -12.27 25.12 15.14
N ILE A 110 -11.54 24.48 14.22
CA ILE A 110 -11.73 24.67 12.78
C ILE A 110 -13.15 24.25 12.33
N TYR A 111 -13.77 23.30 13.00
CA TYR A 111 -15.14 22.89 12.69
C TYR A 111 -16.17 23.94 13.12
N ASP A 112 -15.96 24.62 14.25
CA ASP A 112 -16.78 25.79 14.62
C ASP A 112 -16.71 26.89 13.56
N MET A 113 -15.51 27.12 13.00
CA MET A 113 -15.31 28.07 11.91
C MET A 113 -16.06 27.65 10.65
N LEU A 114 -15.96 26.38 10.24
CA LEU A 114 -16.66 25.87 9.07
C LEU A 114 -18.18 25.94 9.23
N ILE A 115 -18.70 25.63 10.42
CA ILE A 115 -20.14 25.76 10.72
C ILE A 115 -20.56 27.24 10.63
N HIS A 116 -19.77 28.15 11.19
CA HIS A 116 -20.07 29.59 11.16
C HIS A 116 -20.11 30.14 9.72
N LEU A 117 -19.11 29.80 8.91
CA LEU A 117 -18.96 30.33 7.55
C LEU A 117 -19.92 29.68 6.55
N SER A 118 -20.19 28.39 6.69
CA SER A 118 -21.05 27.66 5.75
C SER A 118 -22.52 27.59 6.19
N GLY A 119 -22.80 27.85 7.47
CA GLY A 119 -24.11 27.58 8.07
C GLY A 119 -24.48 26.09 8.15
N GLN A 120 -23.56 25.19 7.78
CA GLN A 120 -23.81 23.75 7.69
C GLN A 120 -22.89 22.97 8.62
N LEU A 121 -23.46 21.95 9.28
CA LEU A 121 -22.71 21.02 10.08
C LEU A 121 -22.04 19.97 9.20
N LEU A 122 -20.78 19.64 9.50
CA LEU A 122 -20.11 18.53 8.82
C LEU A 122 -20.75 17.20 9.25
N PRO A 123 -21.09 16.30 8.31
CA PRO A 123 -21.71 15.01 8.64
C PRO A 123 -20.85 14.19 9.62
N GLY A 124 -21.43 13.82 10.76
CA GLY A 124 -20.80 12.94 11.75
C GLY A 124 -19.71 13.60 12.62
N ILE A 125 -19.35 14.86 12.39
CA ILE A 125 -18.34 15.57 13.18
C ILE A 125 -19.05 16.59 14.08
N SER A 126 -18.96 16.39 15.40
CA SER A 126 -19.36 17.41 16.36
C SER A 126 -18.21 18.38 16.61
N SER A 127 -18.50 19.66 16.81
CA SER A 127 -17.44 20.67 17.02
C SER A 127 -16.69 20.49 18.36
N SER A 128 -17.25 19.70 19.28
CA SER A 128 -16.67 19.32 20.57
C SER A 128 -16.15 17.89 20.61
N GLN A 129 -15.96 17.23 19.46
CA GLN A 129 -15.48 15.85 19.41
C GLN A 129 -14.11 15.74 20.08
N VAL A 130 -13.96 14.67 20.86
CA VAL A 130 -12.74 14.38 21.62
C VAL A 130 -11.89 13.40 20.82
N LEU A 131 -10.56 13.55 20.92
CA LEU A 131 -9.62 12.59 20.36
C LEU A 131 -9.31 11.45 21.34
N PRO A 132 -9.24 10.20 20.86
CA PRO A 132 -8.74 9.06 21.62
C PRO A 132 -7.32 9.30 22.14
N PHE A 133 -7.01 8.70 23.29
CA PHE A 133 -5.64 8.67 23.83
C PHE A 133 -4.74 7.71 23.03
N ASP A 134 -5.30 6.58 22.56
CA ASP A 134 -4.58 5.61 21.74
C ASP A 134 -4.12 6.27 20.42
N PRO A 135 -2.80 6.34 20.15
CA PRO A 135 -2.27 7.03 18.98
C PRO A 135 -2.81 6.49 17.65
N ILE A 136 -3.05 5.18 17.54
CA ILE A 136 -3.57 4.56 16.32
C ILE A 136 -5.01 4.99 16.07
N GLN A 137 -5.88 4.85 17.07
CA GLN A 137 -7.27 5.29 16.98
C GLN A 137 -7.37 6.80 16.73
N ARG A 138 -6.54 7.59 17.40
CA ARG A 138 -6.46 9.04 17.19
C ARG A 138 -6.15 9.39 15.74
N VAL A 139 -5.12 8.80 15.16
CA VAL A 139 -4.69 9.07 13.79
C VAL A 139 -5.75 8.62 12.78
N VAL A 140 -6.36 7.46 12.99
CA VAL A 140 -7.47 6.97 12.15
C VAL A 140 -8.66 7.95 12.19
N GLN A 141 -9.01 8.44 13.38
CA GLN A 141 -10.09 9.41 13.55
C GLN A 141 -9.75 10.75 12.89
N LEU A 142 -8.55 11.29 13.10
CA LEU A 142 -8.10 12.55 12.48
C LEU A 142 -8.12 12.46 10.95
N HIS A 143 -7.61 11.35 10.40
CA HIS A 143 -7.65 11.12 8.95
C HIS A 143 -9.08 11.08 8.41
N TRP A 144 -9.99 10.39 9.11
CA TRP A 144 -11.41 10.38 8.75
C TRP A 144 -12.03 11.78 8.80
N GLN A 145 -11.78 12.55 9.87
CA GLN A 145 -12.31 13.90 10.00
C GLN A 145 -11.81 14.83 8.88
N HIS A 146 -10.52 14.78 8.56
CA HIS A 146 -9.94 15.52 7.44
C HIS A 146 -10.51 15.10 6.09
N SER A 147 -10.79 13.81 5.90
CA SER A 147 -11.41 13.29 4.69
C SER A 147 -12.81 13.87 4.50
N THR A 148 -13.61 13.88 5.57
CA THR A 148 -14.95 14.47 5.58
C THR A 148 -14.89 15.97 5.31
N MET A 149 -13.96 16.69 5.96
CA MET A 149 -13.78 18.12 5.74
C MET A 149 -13.41 18.47 4.29
N ILE A 150 -12.43 17.77 3.71
CA ILE A 150 -12.03 17.99 2.31
C ILE A 150 -13.20 17.68 1.37
N THR A 151 -13.95 16.61 1.62
CA THR A 151 -15.12 16.23 0.81
C THR A 151 -16.20 17.30 0.87
N PHE A 152 -16.49 17.82 2.07
CA PHE A 152 -17.44 18.91 2.26
C PHE A 152 -16.99 20.19 1.53
N LEU A 153 -15.73 20.60 1.69
CA LEU A 153 -15.22 21.78 0.98
C LEU A 153 -15.31 21.61 -0.54
N LYS A 154 -15.01 20.42 -1.06
CA LYS A 154 -15.18 20.10 -2.49
C LYS A 154 -16.64 20.22 -2.94
N SER A 155 -17.61 19.78 -2.13
CA SER A 155 -19.03 19.96 -2.47
C SER A 155 -19.49 21.42 -2.43
N GLN A 156 -18.78 22.29 -1.71
CA GLN A 156 -18.97 23.75 -1.72
C GLN A 156 -18.19 24.46 -2.85
N GLY A 157 -17.55 23.71 -3.75
CA GLY A 157 -16.81 24.27 -4.89
C GLY A 157 -15.32 24.55 -4.65
N ALA A 158 -14.74 24.11 -3.52
CA ALA A 158 -13.31 24.29 -3.27
C ALA A 158 -12.45 23.42 -4.19
N SER A 159 -11.44 24.02 -4.82
CA SER A 159 -10.46 23.30 -5.63
C SER A 159 -9.35 22.71 -4.76
N LEU A 160 -9.52 21.45 -4.34
CA LEU A 160 -8.59 20.73 -3.45
C LEU A 160 -8.12 19.40 -4.07
N SER A 161 -7.77 19.41 -5.37
CA SER A 161 -7.35 18.21 -6.11
C SER A 161 -6.08 17.55 -5.55
N HIS A 162 -5.14 18.37 -5.05
CA HIS A 162 -3.82 17.91 -4.59
C HIS A 162 -3.70 17.74 -3.08
N ILE A 163 -4.73 18.12 -2.30
CA ILE A 163 -4.69 18.03 -0.84
C ILE A 163 -5.26 16.68 -0.42
N MET A 164 -4.41 15.84 0.17
CA MET A 164 -4.82 14.59 0.78
C MET A 164 -5.04 14.77 2.30
N PRO A 165 -5.96 13.99 2.92
CA PRO A 165 -6.29 14.14 4.34
C PRO A 165 -5.07 14.02 5.26
N GLN A 166 -4.13 13.12 4.93
CA GLN A 166 -2.92 12.94 5.73
C GLN A 166 -1.98 14.15 5.74
N PHE A 167 -2.04 15.06 4.75
CA PHE A 167 -1.18 16.26 4.75
C PHE A 167 -1.60 17.31 5.78
N LEU A 168 -2.80 17.14 6.35
CA LEU A 168 -3.33 17.97 7.42
C LEU A 168 -2.99 17.44 8.81
N LEU A 169 -2.42 16.22 8.90
CA LEU A 169 -1.93 15.68 10.17
C LEU A 169 -0.68 16.43 10.64
N ASP A 170 -0.46 16.43 11.95
CA ASP A 170 0.83 16.83 12.51
C ASP A 170 1.91 15.77 12.18
N PHE A 171 3.18 16.13 12.31
CA PHE A 171 4.29 15.29 11.88
C PHE A 171 4.31 13.90 12.58
N GLU A 172 4.04 13.87 13.88
CA GLU A 172 3.97 12.63 14.66
C GLU A 172 2.84 11.72 14.15
N ASP A 173 1.65 12.28 13.98
CA ASP A 173 0.46 11.57 13.50
C ASP A 173 0.59 11.11 12.06
N TYR A 174 1.22 11.93 11.21
CA TYR A 174 1.55 11.59 9.84
C TYR A 174 2.49 10.39 9.76
N THR A 175 3.48 10.32 10.66
CA THR A 175 4.43 9.22 10.72
C THR A 175 3.70 7.93 11.09
N ILE A 176 2.86 7.95 12.11
CA ILE A 176 2.04 6.79 12.51
C ILE A 176 1.11 6.36 11.35
N TRP A 177 0.41 7.31 10.71
CA TRP A 177 -0.46 7.02 9.57
C TRP A 177 0.29 6.35 8.41
N SER A 178 1.49 6.86 8.10
CA SER A 178 2.31 6.34 7.01
C SER A 178 2.72 4.89 7.26
N HIS A 179 3.09 4.55 8.50
CA HIS A 179 3.37 3.17 8.89
C HIS A 179 2.11 2.31 8.78
N LEU A 180 0.97 2.74 9.34
CA LEU A 180 -0.30 2.02 9.23
C LEU A 180 -0.69 1.71 7.77
N GLN A 181 -0.50 2.68 6.85
CA GLN A 181 -0.77 2.49 5.43
C GLN A 181 0.16 1.47 4.77
N LEU A 182 1.44 1.47 5.13
CA LEU A 182 2.39 0.48 4.65
C LEU A 182 2.02 -0.92 5.16
N MET A 183 1.67 -1.02 6.44
CA MET A 183 1.24 -2.27 7.07
C MET A 183 0.01 -2.87 6.39
N LEU A 184 -1.02 -2.05 6.14
CA LEU A 184 -2.21 -2.50 5.43
C LEU A 184 -1.85 -3.03 4.04
N LYS A 185 -0.99 -2.33 3.28
CA LYS A 185 -0.54 -2.80 1.96
C LYS A 185 0.15 -4.16 2.03
N VAL A 186 1.02 -4.39 3.01
CA VAL A 186 1.69 -5.68 3.20
C VAL A 186 0.69 -6.78 3.52
N ILE A 187 -0.27 -6.50 4.41
CA ILE A 187 -1.34 -7.46 4.77
C ILE A 187 -2.18 -7.81 3.53
N TYR A 188 -2.61 -6.81 2.76
CA TYR A 188 -3.35 -7.05 1.52
C TYR A 188 -2.55 -7.90 0.54
N LEU A 189 -1.27 -7.57 0.30
CA LEU A 189 -0.41 -8.37 -0.59
C LEU A 189 -0.27 -9.81 -0.11
N LYS A 190 -0.09 -10.03 1.20
CA LYS A 190 -0.04 -11.37 1.78
C LYS A 190 -1.37 -12.11 1.61
N GLN A 191 -2.49 -11.43 1.83
CA GLN A 191 -3.83 -12.00 1.64
C GLN A 191 -4.07 -12.38 0.17
N TYR A 192 -3.69 -11.53 -0.79
CA TYR A 192 -3.80 -11.84 -2.22
C TYR A 192 -2.89 -13.00 -2.62
N SER A 193 -1.67 -13.08 -2.08
CA SER A 193 -0.77 -14.21 -2.29
C SER A 193 -1.37 -15.51 -1.75
N LEU A 194 -1.91 -15.50 -0.53
CA LEU A 194 -2.60 -16.65 0.06
C LEU A 194 -3.84 -17.07 -0.75
N LEU A 195 -4.64 -16.11 -1.21
CA LEU A 195 -5.79 -16.38 -2.07
C LEU A 195 -5.36 -16.99 -3.41
N PHE A 196 -4.28 -16.50 -4.01
CA PHE A 196 -3.69 -17.06 -5.22
C PHE A 196 -3.21 -18.50 -4.99
N GLN A 197 -2.47 -18.74 -3.90
CA GLN A 197 -2.00 -20.08 -3.54
C GLN A 197 -3.18 -21.04 -3.33
N ILE A 198 -4.22 -20.63 -2.61
CA ILE A 198 -5.40 -21.48 -2.36
C ILE A 198 -6.20 -21.70 -3.66
N LEU A 199 -6.53 -20.66 -4.41
CA LEU A 199 -7.43 -20.79 -5.56
C LEU A 199 -6.79 -21.47 -6.77
N ILE A 200 -5.48 -21.27 -6.97
CA ILE A 200 -4.77 -21.75 -8.16
C ILE A 200 -3.96 -23.01 -7.83
N LEU A 201 -3.18 -23.02 -6.76
CA LEU A 201 -2.30 -24.15 -6.45
C LEU A 201 -3.03 -25.31 -5.76
N GLN A 202 -4.14 -25.08 -5.06
CA GLN A 202 -4.96 -26.19 -4.52
C GLN A 202 -5.74 -26.94 -5.61
N ARG A 203 -5.97 -26.32 -6.78
CA ARG A 203 -6.50 -27.01 -7.98
C ARG A 203 -5.44 -27.83 -8.71
N VAL A 204 -4.16 -27.63 -8.39
CA VAL A 204 -3.08 -28.57 -8.70
C VAL A 204 -3.11 -29.69 -7.64
N SER A 205 -4.27 -30.31 -7.46
CA SER A 205 -4.38 -31.58 -6.77
C SER A 205 -3.65 -32.62 -7.60
N VAL A 206 -2.78 -33.39 -6.94
CA VAL A 206 -1.99 -34.51 -7.46
C VAL A 206 -2.67 -35.14 -8.67
N LEU A 207 -2.26 -34.74 -9.87
CA LEU A 207 -2.51 -35.55 -11.04
C LEU A 207 -1.62 -36.76 -10.80
N GLU A 208 -2.18 -37.78 -10.16
CA GLU A 208 -1.62 -39.12 -10.19
C GLU A 208 -1.45 -39.44 -11.67
N ASP A 209 -0.23 -39.26 -12.17
CA ASP A 209 0.11 -39.72 -13.51
C ASP A 209 0.33 -41.23 -13.42
N THR A 210 -0.77 -41.94 -13.19
CA THR A 210 -0.91 -43.40 -13.41
C THR A 210 -0.99 -43.71 -14.91
N SER A 211 -0.75 -42.75 -15.81
CA SER A 211 -0.66 -43.00 -17.25
C SER A 211 0.78 -43.06 -17.75
N GLN A 212 1.37 -44.25 -17.58
CA GLN A 212 2.46 -44.77 -18.41
C GLN A 212 3.81 -44.05 -18.28
N THR A 213 4.47 -44.22 -17.14
CA THR A 213 5.92 -44.18 -17.08
C THR A 213 6.48 -45.37 -17.86
N ASN A 214 6.82 -45.15 -19.13
CA ASN A 214 7.79 -46.01 -19.79
C ASN A 214 9.08 -45.96 -18.96
N ALA A 215 9.54 -47.12 -18.48
CA ALA A 215 10.68 -47.26 -17.56
C ALA A 215 12.00 -46.61 -18.06
N LYS A 216 12.08 -46.22 -19.34
CA LYS A 216 13.24 -45.54 -19.95
C LYS A 216 13.32 -44.03 -19.63
N ASP A 217 12.22 -43.39 -19.22
CA ASP A 217 12.19 -41.95 -18.90
C ASP A 217 12.44 -41.65 -17.41
N ALA A 218 12.43 -42.70 -16.56
CA ALA A 218 12.55 -42.58 -15.10
C ALA A 218 13.99 -42.37 -14.61
N GLU A 219 15.02 -42.73 -15.39
CA GLU A 219 16.43 -42.61 -14.99
C GLU A 219 17.00 -41.18 -15.15
N HIS A 220 16.27 -40.27 -15.81
CA HIS A 220 16.77 -38.92 -16.14
C HIS A 220 16.03 -37.76 -15.46
N LEU A 221 15.06 -38.02 -14.59
CA LEU A 221 14.48 -36.97 -13.74
C LEU A 221 15.38 -36.71 -12.52
N PRO A 222 15.65 -35.44 -12.15
CA PRO A 222 16.17 -35.16 -10.84
C PRO A 222 15.19 -35.73 -9.81
N LYS A 223 15.71 -36.40 -8.78
CA LYS A 223 14.95 -36.69 -7.57
C LYS A 223 14.71 -35.37 -6.83
N LEU A 224 13.87 -34.50 -7.39
CA LEU A 224 13.25 -33.44 -6.61
C LEU A 224 12.40 -34.17 -5.58
N SER A 225 12.89 -34.14 -4.35
CA SER A 225 12.20 -34.74 -3.23
C SER A 225 10.85 -34.04 -3.11
N ILE A 226 9.77 -34.81 -3.27
CA ILE A 226 8.39 -34.35 -3.03
C ILE A 226 8.15 -34.21 -1.52
N ASP A 227 9.14 -34.55 -0.70
CA ASP A 227 9.06 -34.49 0.74
C ASP A 227 8.85 -33.02 1.18
N PRO A 228 7.72 -32.69 1.84
CA PRO A 228 7.38 -31.32 2.26
C PRO A 228 8.44 -30.68 3.17
N LEU A 229 9.36 -31.48 3.69
CA LEU A 229 10.44 -31.11 4.60
C LEU A 229 11.78 -30.82 3.88
N SER A 230 11.88 -31.04 2.57
CA SER A 230 13.15 -31.00 1.84
C SER A 230 13.49 -29.67 1.17
N SER A 231 12.52 -28.76 1.01
CA SER A 231 12.73 -27.41 0.48
C SER A 231 11.98 -26.39 1.33
N ASN A 232 12.67 -25.34 1.77
CA ASN A 232 12.11 -24.21 2.51
C ASN A 232 11.62 -23.07 1.60
N ILE A 233 11.66 -23.25 0.27
CA ILE A 233 11.42 -22.18 -0.71
C ILE A 233 10.07 -22.34 -1.44
N TYR A 234 9.63 -23.57 -1.71
CA TYR A 234 8.41 -23.84 -2.46
C TYR A 234 7.50 -24.82 -1.70
N SER A 235 6.19 -24.58 -1.77
CA SER A 235 5.16 -25.49 -1.28
C SER A 235 5.07 -26.78 -2.11
N SER A 236 4.45 -27.83 -1.57
CA SER A 236 4.29 -29.11 -2.28
C SER A 236 3.58 -28.95 -3.63
N SER A 237 2.56 -28.08 -3.74
CA SER A 237 1.86 -27.82 -5.00
C SER A 237 2.73 -27.11 -6.03
N GLU A 238 3.59 -26.18 -5.59
CA GLU A 238 4.57 -25.51 -6.46
C GLU A 238 5.60 -26.50 -6.99
N ILE A 239 6.09 -27.40 -6.13
CA ILE A 239 7.01 -28.48 -6.54
C ILE A 239 6.34 -29.40 -7.57
N ILE A 240 5.08 -29.81 -7.33
CA ILE A 240 4.30 -30.62 -8.30
C ILE A 240 4.19 -29.90 -9.64
N LEU A 241 3.92 -28.59 -9.64
CA LEU A 241 3.81 -27.80 -10.85
C LEU A 241 5.15 -27.72 -11.61
N LEU A 242 6.26 -27.51 -10.92
CA LEU A 242 7.61 -27.50 -11.52
C LEU A 242 7.98 -28.85 -12.15
N ILE A 243 7.65 -29.97 -11.47
CA ILE A 243 7.86 -31.32 -11.98
C ILE A 243 7.00 -31.55 -13.24
N TRP A 244 5.72 -31.17 -13.19
CA TRP A 244 4.81 -31.31 -14.33
C TRP A 244 5.28 -30.49 -15.54
N MET A 245 5.66 -29.23 -15.34
CA MET A 245 6.19 -28.37 -16.41
C MET A 245 7.46 -28.96 -17.01
N SER A 246 8.38 -29.49 -16.19
CA SER A 246 9.61 -30.16 -16.65
C SER A 246 9.31 -31.35 -17.56
N ARG A 247 8.40 -32.25 -17.13
CA ARG A 247 8.01 -33.42 -17.92
C ARG A 247 7.30 -33.04 -19.21
N HIS A 248 6.37 -32.10 -19.11
CA HIS A 248 5.57 -31.64 -20.24
C HIS A 248 6.44 -30.94 -21.29
N PHE A 249 7.37 -30.07 -20.87
CA PHE A 249 8.31 -29.41 -21.76
C PHE A 249 9.18 -30.43 -22.53
N GLU A 250 9.74 -31.43 -21.85
CA GLU A 250 10.57 -32.44 -22.51
C GLU A 250 9.78 -33.26 -23.54
N LYS A 251 8.54 -33.63 -23.20
CA LYS A 251 7.64 -34.35 -24.10
C LYS A 251 7.27 -33.51 -25.32
N THR A 252 6.98 -32.23 -25.12
CA THR A 252 6.35 -31.37 -26.13
C THR A 252 7.37 -30.66 -27.01
N ARG A 253 8.57 -30.31 -26.51
CA ARG A 253 9.58 -29.55 -27.27
C ARG A 253 9.98 -30.22 -28.59
N LYS A 254 10.08 -31.56 -28.59
CA LYS A 254 10.44 -32.34 -29.78
C LYS A 254 9.32 -32.37 -30.82
N ILE A 255 8.07 -32.14 -30.42
CA ILE A 255 6.90 -32.18 -31.29
C ILE A 255 6.69 -30.81 -31.93
N VAL A 256 6.75 -29.75 -31.12
CA VAL A 256 6.42 -28.38 -31.55
C VAL A 256 7.49 -27.82 -32.48
N TRP A 257 8.77 -28.07 -32.17
CA TRP A 257 9.90 -27.55 -32.94
C TRP A 257 10.49 -28.52 -33.97
N LYS A 258 9.92 -29.73 -34.15
CA LYS A 258 10.45 -30.77 -35.05
C LYS A 258 10.80 -30.27 -36.47
N ASN A 259 9.99 -29.36 -37.00
CA ASN A 259 10.08 -28.84 -38.37
C ASN A 259 10.11 -27.29 -38.38
N CYS A 260 10.71 -26.66 -37.37
CA CYS A 260 10.80 -25.20 -37.31
C CYS A 260 11.89 -24.70 -38.28
N LYS A 261 11.58 -23.73 -39.14
CA LYS A 261 12.56 -23.12 -40.06
C LYS A 261 13.48 -22.09 -39.40
N LYS A 262 13.07 -21.55 -38.24
CA LYS A 262 13.73 -20.42 -37.55
C LYS A 262 14.62 -20.83 -36.38
N GLY A 263 14.91 -22.11 -36.19
CA GLY A 263 15.83 -22.56 -35.15
C GLY A 263 15.72 -24.04 -34.85
N ASP A 264 16.73 -24.53 -34.15
CA ASP A 264 16.81 -25.92 -33.69
C ASP A 264 15.82 -26.20 -32.56
N ILE A 265 15.60 -27.49 -32.30
CA ILE A 265 14.78 -27.94 -31.17
C ILE A 265 15.41 -27.40 -29.87
N PRO A 266 14.67 -26.63 -29.04
CA PRO A 266 15.20 -26.08 -27.80
C PRO A 266 15.87 -27.16 -26.94
N PRO A 267 17.01 -26.89 -26.28
CA PRO A 267 17.73 -27.90 -25.52
C PRO A 267 16.87 -28.48 -24.38
N LYS A 268 17.24 -29.69 -23.92
CA LYS A 268 16.71 -30.23 -22.67
C LYS A 268 17.00 -29.22 -21.56
N ARG A 269 16.01 -28.94 -20.72
CA ARG A 269 16.17 -28.07 -19.55
C ARG A 269 15.35 -28.64 -18.39
N TRP A 270 15.83 -28.39 -17.19
CA TRP A 270 15.09 -28.70 -15.96
C TRP A 270 14.51 -27.40 -15.41
N ILE A 271 13.22 -27.41 -15.09
CA ILE A 271 12.51 -26.25 -14.57
C ILE A 271 12.43 -26.44 -13.06
N VAL A 272 13.24 -25.68 -12.34
CA VAL A 272 13.41 -25.73 -10.88
C VAL A 272 12.96 -24.44 -10.19
N ASN A 273 12.67 -23.38 -10.96
CA ASN A 273 12.08 -22.13 -10.47
C ASN A 273 11.07 -21.54 -11.48
N PHE A 274 10.22 -20.62 -11.02
CA PHE A 274 9.23 -19.94 -11.87
C PHE A 274 9.75 -18.65 -12.54
N ASP A 275 10.96 -18.21 -12.21
CA ASP A 275 11.50 -16.92 -12.66
C ASP A 275 12.48 -17.09 -13.82
N GLY A 276 13.73 -17.45 -13.52
CA GLY A 276 14.80 -17.60 -14.50
C GLY A 276 14.52 -18.68 -15.56
N ASP A 277 13.92 -19.80 -15.16
CA ASP A 277 13.71 -20.93 -16.08
C ASP A 277 12.54 -20.70 -17.06
N LEU A 278 11.64 -19.76 -16.74
CA LEU A 278 10.51 -19.37 -17.59
C LEU A 278 10.77 -18.08 -18.39
N HIS A 279 11.87 -17.39 -18.10
CA HIS A 279 12.14 -16.05 -18.60
C HIS A 279 12.24 -15.96 -20.13
N ASP A 280 12.80 -16.98 -20.78
CA ASP A 280 12.95 -17.02 -22.23
C ASP A 280 11.64 -17.34 -22.98
N GLY A 281 10.56 -17.62 -22.24
CA GLY A 281 9.23 -17.92 -22.78
C GLY A 281 9.10 -19.25 -23.52
N LEU A 282 10.18 -20.03 -23.69
CA LEU A 282 10.14 -21.26 -24.48
C LEU A 282 9.34 -22.37 -23.79
N VAL A 283 9.37 -22.42 -22.46
CA VAL A 283 8.55 -23.34 -21.66
C VAL A 283 7.07 -23.02 -21.81
N LEU A 284 6.70 -21.75 -21.67
CA LEU A 284 5.32 -21.29 -21.83
C LEU A 284 4.83 -21.50 -23.26
N ALA A 285 5.68 -21.25 -24.25
CA ALA A 285 5.41 -21.52 -25.65
C ALA A 285 5.09 -23.01 -25.90
N ALA A 286 5.86 -23.93 -25.32
CA ALA A 286 5.60 -25.36 -25.43
C ALA A 286 4.27 -25.75 -24.78
N GLN A 287 3.96 -25.16 -23.63
CA GLN A 287 2.70 -25.35 -22.91
C GLN A 287 1.50 -24.95 -23.78
N VAL A 288 1.52 -23.71 -24.29
CA VAL A 288 0.47 -23.15 -25.16
C VAL A 288 0.34 -23.98 -26.44
N ALA A 289 1.46 -24.37 -27.04
CA ALA A 289 1.46 -25.20 -28.25
C ALA A 289 0.83 -26.59 -28.05
N SER A 290 0.96 -27.17 -26.86
CA SER A 290 0.33 -28.46 -26.52
C SER A 290 -1.18 -28.35 -26.33
N TYR A 291 -1.66 -27.29 -25.67
CA TYR A 291 -3.09 -27.11 -25.39
C TYR A 291 -3.84 -26.45 -26.54
N CYS A 292 -3.15 -25.65 -27.35
CA CYS A 292 -3.68 -24.96 -28.51
C CYS A 292 -2.88 -25.28 -29.79
N PRO A 293 -2.92 -26.53 -30.31
CA PRO A 293 -2.11 -26.95 -31.46
C PRO A 293 -2.34 -26.10 -32.73
N TYR A 294 -3.52 -25.49 -32.86
CA TYR A 294 -3.86 -24.59 -33.96
C TYR A 294 -3.00 -23.31 -34.01
N LEU A 295 -2.45 -22.86 -32.86
CA LEU A 295 -1.55 -21.72 -32.79
C LEU A 295 -0.14 -22.05 -33.29
N VAL A 296 0.26 -23.32 -33.24
CA VAL A 296 1.60 -23.79 -33.66
C VAL A 296 1.88 -23.42 -35.11
N ARG A 297 0.89 -23.61 -35.98
CA ARG A 297 1.03 -23.30 -37.41
C ARG A 297 1.10 -21.80 -37.70
N LYS A 298 0.49 -20.95 -36.87
CA LYS A 298 0.45 -19.49 -37.08
C LYS A 298 1.64 -18.77 -36.44
N ILE A 299 2.04 -19.17 -35.24
CA ILE A 299 3.02 -18.44 -34.42
C ILE A 299 4.43 -19.05 -34.53
N PHE A 300 4.51 -20.39 -34.55
CA PHE A 300 5.79 -21.10 -34.49
C PHE A 300 6.29 -21.61 -35.85
N LYS A 301 5.44 -21.56 -36.88
CA LYS A 301 5.78 -21.95 -38.26
C LYS A 301 5.36 -20.85 -39.25
N PRO A 302 5.96 -19.65 -39.19
CA PRO A 302 5.77 -18.71 -40.29
C PRO A 302 6.34 -19.37 -41.55
N PHE A 303 5.56 -19.31 -42.63
CA PHE A 303 5.75 -19.95 -43.93
C PHE A 303 7.18 -20.37 -44.31
#